data_AF-X0SJQ5-F1
#
_entry.id   AF-X0SJQ5-F1
#
_cell.length_a   1.000
_cell.length_b   1.000
_cell.length_c   1.000
_cell.angle_alpha   90.00
_cell.angle_beta   90.00
_cell.angle_gamma   90.00
#
_symmetry.space_group_name_H-M   'P 1'
#
loop_
_entity.id
_entity.type
_entity.pdbx_description
1 polymer ?
#
loop_
_entity_poly.entity_id
_entity_poly.type
_entity_poly.pdbx_seq_one_letter_code
_entity_poly.pdbx_strand_id
1 'polypeptide(L)'
;MVVEAKAEVSTDSEDSEEEPVIEELNMQYGLYMFLFFVIYYISWIGPGFIFMAYFMMVFREYFLDAPTFIAIFTELNPLLALLLMPLVIIVCYLVHLLLLGLATKIIWATTEKISPSKNGIIPRNIKSKAADYYHIRSFILKYGKNTFVKGIFPWLSNWFYNFVGASKIGKGTTIEESLVNDKFITV
;
A
#
# COMPACT_ATOMS: atom_id res chain seq x y z
N MET A 1 66.00 -33.60 -27.33
CA MET A 1 64.69 -33.49 -26.65
C MET A 1 64.05 -32.23 -27.21
N VAL A 2 62.90 -32.38 -27.86
CA VAL A 2 62.18 -31.32 -28.61
C VAL A 2 61.44 -30.39 -27.64
N VAL A 3 60.96 -29.26 -28.17
CA VAL A 3 59.98 -28.25 -27.68
C VAL A 3 60.66 -26.94 -27.28
N GLU A 4 60.83 -25.99 -28.20
CA GLU A 4 59.87 -24.99 -28.74
C GLU A 4 59.57 -23.81 -27.80
N ALA A 5 59.69 -22.61 -28.38
CA ALA A 5 59.57 -21.30 -27.79
C ALA A 5 58.12 -20.77 -27.75
N LYS A 6 57.84 -19.89 -26.79
CA LYS A 6 56.87 -18.76 -26.79
C LYS A 6 56.52 -18.44 -25.33
N ALA A 7 56.26 -17.22 -24.88
CA ALA A 7 56.32 -15.88 -25.43
C ALA A 7 56.26 -14.94 -24.22
N GLU A 8 56.95 -13.80 -24.27
CA GLU A 8 56.59 -12.66 -23.42
C GLU A 8 55.19 -12.17 -23.84
N VAL A 9 54.27 -12.11 -22.89
CA VAL A 9 53.11 -11.20 -22.94
C VAL A 9 53.03 -10.57 -21.56
N SER A 10 53.60 -9.37 -21.47
CA SER A 10 53.32 -8.41 -20.42
C SER A 10 51.91 -7.87 -20.63
N THR A 11 51.02 -8.18 -19.68
CA THR A 11 49.78 -7.44 -19.46
C THR A 11 49.60 -7.26 -17.97
N ASP A 12 50.50 -6.46 -17.38
CA ASP A 12 50.21 -5.78 -16.12
C ASP A 12 49.24 -4.62 -16.45
N SER A 13 47.96 -4.96 -16.48
CA SER A 13 46.89 -4.00 -16.23
C SER A 13 45.96 -4.64 -15.20
N GLU A 14 46.47 -4.74 -13.98
CA GLU A 14 45.63 -4.86 -12.80
C GLU A 14 44.85 -3.54 -12.68
N ASP A 15 43.72 -3.46 -13.39
CA ASP A 15 42.61 -2.63 -12.92
C ASP A 15 42.21 -3.25 -11.58
N SER A 16 42.73 -2.68 -10.50
CA SER A 16 42.24 -2.92 -9.16
C SER A 16 40.80 -2.42 -9.13
N GLU A 17 39.86 -3.27 -9.51
CA GLU A 17 38.44 -3.10 -9.20
C GLU A 17 38.36 -3.07 -7.66
N GLU A 18 38.38 -1.87 -7.07
CA GLU A 18 38.09 -1.67 -5.67
C GLU A 18 36.74 -2.34 -5.40
N GLU A 19 36.73 -3.44 -4.65
CA GLU A 19 35.50 -4.12 -4.28
C GLU A 19 34.55 -3.09 -3.66
N PRO A 20 33.31 -2.96 -4.16
CA PRO A 20 32.41 -1.91 -3.71
C PRO A 20 32.16 -2.11 -2.22
N VAL A 21 32.58 -1.14 -1.41
CA VAL A 21 32.37 -1.12 0.04
C VAL A 21 30.89 -1.37 0.31
N ILE A 22 30.59 -2.53 0.90
CA ILE A 22 29.23 -2.93 1.22
C ILE A 22 28.75 -2.04 2.37
N GLU A 23 28.04 -0.97 2.03
CA GLU A 23 27.40 -0.13 3.05
C GLU A 23 26.06 -0.74 3.48
N GLU A 24 25.85 -0.83 4.80
CA GLU A 24 24.54 -1.21 5.34
C GLU A 24 23.48 -0.18 4.93
N LEU A 25 22.36 -0.68 4.40
CA LEU A 25 21.22 0.13 4.00
C LEU A 25 20.63 0.83 5.23
N ASN A 26 20.70 2.15 5.29
CA ASN A 26 20.12 2.93 6.38
C ASN A 26 18.59 2.99 6.21
N MET A 27 17.90 2.03 6.82
CA MET A 27 16.43 1.97 6.83
C MET A 27 15.86 3.08 7.71
N GLN A 28 15.20 4.06 7.10
CA GLN A 28 14.54 5.17 7.81
C GLN A 28 13.21 4.75 8.44
N TYR A 29 13.26 3.84 9.42
CA TYR A 29 12.07 3.27 10.06
C TYR A 29 11.11 4.32 10.63
N GLY A 30 11.64 5.42 11.21
CA GLY A 30 10.81 6.51 11.74
C GLY A 30 9.93 7.15 10.67
N LEU A 31 10.48 7.41 9.47
CA LEU A 31 9.72 7.94 8.34
C LEU A 31 8.68 6.94 7.85
N TYR A 32 9.03 5.65 7.79
CA TYR A 32 8.11 4.60 7.35
C TYR A 32 6.90 4.50 8.27
N MET A 33 7.13 4.44 9.58
CA MET A 33 6.08 4.39 10.59
C MET A 33 5.21 5.64 10.56
N PHE A 34 5.83 6.82 10.42
CA PHE A 34 5.09 8.07 10.27
C PHE A 34 4.15 8.04 9.07
N LEU A 35 4.65 7.68 7.88
CA LEU A 35 3.84 7.59 6.66
C LEU A 35 2.71 6.56 6.80
N PHE A 36 2.98 5.42 7.45
CA PHE A 36 1.96 4.42 7.75
C PHE A 36 0.85 5.00 8.64
N PHE A 37 1.19 5.65 9.75
CA PHE A 37 0.20 6.24 10.63
C PHE A 37 -0.63 7.33 9.95
N VAL A 38 0.02 8.18 9.13
CA VAL A 38 -0.70 9.20 8.35
C VAL A 38 -1.75 8.55 7.44
N ILE A 39 -1.37 7.53 6.67
CA ILE A 39 -2.30 6.80 5.80
C ILE A 39 -3.42 6.14 6.63
N TYR A 40 -3.04 5.46 7.72
CA TYR A 40 -3.96 4.76 8.61
C TYR A 40 -5.03 5.72 9.16
N TYR A 41 -4.61 6.81 9.82
CA TYR A 41 -5.56 7.73 10.45
C TYR A 41 -6.43 8.47 9.43
N ILE A 42 -5.85 8.97 8.32
CA ILE A 42 -6.62 9.64 7.27
C ILE A 42 -7.71 8.71 6.71
N SER A 43 -7.38 7.42 6.53
CA SER A 43 -8.33 6.44 6.01
C SER A 43 -9.49 6.12 6.95
N TRP A 44 -9.35 6.36 8.26
CA TRP A 44 -10.37 6.04 9.27
C TRP A 44 -11.18 7.25 9.76
N ILE A 45 -10.65 8.47 9.66
CA ILE A 45 -11.34 9.68 10.13
C ILE A 45 -12.70 9.86 9.45
N GLY A 46 -12.76 9.76 8.11
CA GLY A 46 -14.00 9.93 7.35
C GLY A 46 -15.07 8.88 7.72
N PRO A 47 -14.77 7.57 7.60
CA PRO A 47 -15.67 6.50 8.02
C PRO A 47 -16.10 6.60 9.48
N GLY A 48 -15.17 6.94 10.37
CA GLY A 48 -15.46 7.12 11.79
C GLY A 48 -16.47 8.24 12.03
N PHE A 49 -16.32 9.37 11.33
CA PHE A 49 -17.27 10.47 11.41
C PHE A 49 -18.67 10.07 10.90
N ILE A 50 -18.75 9.41 9.74
CA ILE A 50 -20.03 8.95 9.16
C ILE A 50 -20.71 7.95 10.10
N PHE A 51 -19.96 6.97 10.61
CA PHE A 51 -20.49 5.96 11.52
C PHE A 51 -20.97 6.59 12.83
N MET A 52 -20.18 7.49 13.43
CA MET A 52 -20.57 8.13 14.69
C MET A 52 -21.76 9.07 14.53
N ALA A 53 -21.85 9.80 13.41
CA ALA A 53 -23.03 10.62 13.11
C ALA A 53 -24.29 9.75 13.01
N TYR A 54 -24.23 8.65 12.26
CA TYR A 54 -25.34 7.70 12.18
C TYR A 54 -25.69 7.09 13.54
N PHE A 55 -24.67 6.65 14.29
CA PHE A 55 -24.87 6.00 15.58
C PHE A 55 -25.55 6.94 16.57
N MET A 56 -25.09 8.19 16.68
CA MET A 56 -25.62 9.14 17.65
C MET A 56 -26.97 9.73 17.25
N MET A 57 -27.20 9.99 15.97
CA MET A 57 -28.41 10.68 15.50
C MET A 57 -29.57 9.73 15.18
N VAL A 58 -29.27 8.50 14.75
CA VAL A 58 -30.29 7.57 14.24
C VAL A 58 -30.34 6.32 15.10
N PHE A 59 -29.22 5.60 15.22
CA PHE A 59 -29.23 4.29 15.85
C PHE A 59 -29.55 4.37 17.34
N ARG A 60 -28.91 5.30 18.06
CA ARG A 60 -29.17 5.50 19.49
C ARG A 60 -30.63 5.88 19.74
N GLU A 61 -31.09 6.97 19.09
CA GLU A 61 -32.42 7.53 19.30
C GLU A 61 -33.54 6.52 18.99
N TYR A 62 -33.46 5.84 17.84
CA TYR A 62 -34.56 4.99 17.38
C TYR A 62 -34.44 3.53 17.80
N PHE A 63 -33.23 3.00 18.06
CA PHE A 63 -33.05 1.59 18.39
C PHE A 63 -32.69 1.37 19.87
N LEU A 64 -31.74 2.13 20.43
CA LEU A 64 -31.29 1.92 21.82
C LEU A 64 -32.29 2.49 22.84
N ASP A 65 -32.86 3.65 22.54
CA ASP A 65 -33.81 4.35 23.42
C ASP A 65 -35.27 3.94 23.13
N ALA A 66 -35.48 2.81 22.43
CA ALA A 66 -36.80 2.27 22.14
C ALA A 66 -37.55 1.88 23.44
N PRO A 67 -38.86 2.17 23.55
CA PRO A 67 -39.60 2.02 24.81
C PRO A 67 -39.76 0.57 25.25
N THR A 68 -39.80 -0.37 24.30
CA THR A 68 -39.87 -1.81 24.56
C THR A 68 -39.11 -2.60 23.51
N PHE A 69 -38.69 -3.83 23.85
CA PHE A 69 -38.00 -4.71 22.90
C PHE A 69 -38.86 -5.07 21.68
N ILE A 70 -40.16 -5.24 21.85
CA ILE A 70 -41.08 -5.59 20.74
C ILE A 70 -41.19 -4.42 19.76
N ALA A 71 -41.18 -3.17 20.26
CA ALA A 71 -41.27 -1.97 19.43
C ALA A 71 -40.15 -1.91 18.38
N ILE A 72 -38.97 -2.49 18.66
CA ILE A 72 -37.84 -2.58 17.73
C ILE A 72 -38.24 -3.25 16.40
N PHE A 73 -39.11 -4.25 16.46
CA PHE A 73 -39.50 -5.06 15.30
C PHE A 73 -40.87 -4.71 14.73
N THR A 74 -41.71 -4.00 15.50
CA THR A 74 -43.07 -3.64 15.09
C THR A 74 -43.18 -2.20 14.60
N GLU A 75 -42.35 -1.29 15.13
CA GLU A 75 -42.35 0.11 14.71
C GLU A 75 -41.38 0.36 13.56
N LEU A 76 -41.76 1.26 12.65
CA LEU A 76 -41.01 1.51 11.44
C LEU A 76 -39.62 2.12 11.70
N ASN A 77 -39.51 3.11 12.60
CA ASN A 77 -38.24 3.83 12.81
C ASN A 77 -37.15 2.93 13.43
N PRO A 78 -37.41 2.20 14.53
CA PRO A 78 -36.43 1.27 15.09
C PRO A 78 -36.03 0.16 14.10
N LEU A 79 -37.00 -0.37 13.36
CA LEU A 79 -36.76 -1.40 12.36
C LEU A 79 -35.85 -0.90 11.22
N LEU A 80 -36.10 0.31 10.73
CA LEU A 80 -35.26 0.94 9.72
C LEU A 80 -33.85 1.23 10.25
N ALA A 81 -33.72 1.72 11.49
CA ALA A 81 -32.42 1.94 12.13
C ALA A 81 -31.62 0.63 12.29
N LEU A 82 -32.29 -0.47 12.59
CA LEU A 82 -31.65 -1.79 12.63
C LEU A 82 -31.18 -2.24 11.23
N LEU A 83 -32.05 -2.14 10.22
CA LEU A 83 -31.75 -2.57 8.85
C LEU A 83 -30.67 -1.71 8.18
N LEU A 84 -30.62 -0.41 8.49
CA LEU A 84 -29.64 0.52 7.95
C LEU A 84 -28.24 0.33 8.55
N MET A 85 -28.12 -0.17 9.77
CA MET A 85 -26.82 -0.36 10.44
C MET A 85 -25.81 -1.16 9.59
N PRO A 86 -26.10 -2.38 9.10
CA PRO A 86 -25.16 -3.12 8.25
C PRO A 86 -24.86 -2.38 6.94
N LEU A 87 -25.82 -1.67 6.35
CA LEU A 87 -25.61 -0.87 5.14
C LEU A 87 -24.61 0.26 5.41
N VAL A 88 -24.78 0.98 6.52
CA VAL A 88 -23.88 2.07 6.93
C VAL A 88 -22.48 1.53 7.18
N ILE A 89 -22.33 0.35 7.80
CA ILE A 89 -21.03 -0.29 8.01
C ILE A 89 -20.35 -0.59 6.65
N ILE A 90 -21.09 -1.14 5.68
CA ILE A 90 -20.56 -1.41 4.33
C ILE A 90 -20.13 -0.10 3.66
N VAL A 91 -20.94 0.96 3.73
CA VAL A 91 -20.61 2.27 3.16
C VAL A 91 -19.35 2.84 3.83
N CYS A 92 -19.26 2.79 5.16
CA CYS A 92 -18.07 3.23 5.91
C CYS A 92 -16.82 2.47 5.48
N TYR A 93 -16.93 1.15 5.26
CA TYR A 93 -15.82 0.33 4.78
C TYR A 93 -15.39 0.71 3.35
N LEU A 94 -16.33 0.96 2.44
CA LEU A 94 -16.01 1.42 1.08
C LEU A 94 -15.36 2.80 1.08
N VAL A 95 -15.84 3.73 1.91
CA VAL A 95 -15.21 5.05 2.11
C VAL A 95 -13.80 4.89 2.67
N HIS A 96 -13.59 3.98 3.63
CA HIS A 96 -12.27 3.66 4.17
C HIS A 96 -11.31 3.24 3.06
N LEU A 97 -11.71 2.27 2.22
CA LEU A 97 -10.89 1.79 1.10
C LEU A 97 -10.56 2.89 0.09
N LEU A 98 -11.52 3.78 -0.18
CA LEU A 98 -11.32 4.92 -1.09
C LEU A 98 -10.31 5.92 -0.52
N LEU A 99 -10.46 6.32 0.76
CA LEU A 99 -9.55 7.25 1.42
C LEU A 99 -8.15 6.66 1.59
N LEU A 100 -8.06 5.36 1.89
CA LEU A 100 -6.81 4.60 1.90
C LEU A 100 -6.09 4.71 0.56
N GLY A 101 -6.79 4.38 -0.54
CA GLY A 101 -6.26 4.51 -1.89
C GLY A 101 -5.81 5.93 -2.22
N LEU A 102 -6.59 6.93 -1.83
CA LEU A 102 -6.30 8.34 -2.08
C LEU A 102 -5.05 8.81 -1.31
N ALA A 103 -4.97 8.50 -0.01
CA ALA A 103 -3.82 8.86 0.81
C ALA A 103 -2.54 8.21 0.28
N THR A 104 -2.59 6.92 -0.06
CA THR A 104 -1.44 6.23 -0.67
C THR A 104 -1.07 6.83 -2.02
N LYS A 105 -2.04 7.18 -2.87
CA LYS A 105 -1.79 7.83 -4.16
C LYS A 105 -1.09 9.17 -4.02
N ILE A 106 -1.50 10.00 -3.07
CA ILE A 106 -0.89 11.32 -2.84
C ILE A 106 0.57 11.17 -2.42
N ILE A 107 0.84 10.26 -1.47
CA ILE A 107 2.20 10.00 -0.99
C ILE A 107 3.04 9.40 -2.12
N TRP A 108 2.51 8.41 -2.84
CA TRP A 108 3.15 7.79 -3.99
C TRP A 108 3.53 8.84 -5.05
N ALA A 109 2.57 9.65 -5.50
CA ALA A 109 2.81 10.70 -6.49
C ALA A 109 3.85 11.73 -6.01
N THR A 110 3.89 12.03 -4.72
CA THR A 110 4.90 12.91 -4.14
C THR A 110 6.29 12.28 -4.19
N THR A 111 6.41 11.00 -3.80
CA THR A 111 7.69 10.27 -3.89
C THR A 111 8.19 10.15 -5.32
N GLU A 112 7.29 9.93 -6.28
CA GLU A 112 7.61 9.83 -7.69
C GLU A 112 8.14 11.14 -8.28
N LYS A 113 7.57 12.28 -7.85
CA LYS A 113 8.06 13.61 -8.27
C LYS A 113 9.46 13.90 -7.75
N ILE A 114 9.82 13.40 -6.57
CA ILE A 114 11.13 13.66 -5.94
C ILE A 114 12.23 12.73 -6.47
N SER A 115 11.89 11.46 -6.72
CA SER A 115 12.81 10.44 -7.24
C SER A 115 12.05 9.49 -8.17
N PRO A 116 11.99 9.81 -9.48
CA PRO A 116 11.28 8.99 -10.45
C PRO A 116 11.79 7.54 -10.47
N SER A 117 10.87 6.59 -10.59
CA SER A 117 11.24 5.19 -10.82
C SER A 117 11.97 5.02 -12.14
N LYS A 118 13.05 4.25 -12.11
CA LYS A 118 13.82 3.86 -13.29
C LYS A 118 13.72 2.36 -13.49
N ASN A 119 13.72 1.94 -14.75
CA ASN A 119 13.87 0.53 -15.11
C ASN A 119 15.31 0.08 -14.80
N GLY A 120 15.48 -1.17 -14.38
CA GLY A 120 16.79 -1.77 -14.14
C GLY A 120 17.02 -2.19 -12.69
N ILE A 121 18.21 -2.72 -12.43
CA ILE A 121 18.61 -3.22 -11.11
C ILE A 121 19.15 -2.05 -10.30
N ILE A 122 18.50 -1.74 -9.17
CA ILE A 122 19.03 -0.76 -8.23
C ILE A 122 20.09 -1.47 -7.37
N PRO A 123 21.37 -1.04 -7.43
CA PRO A 123 22.40 -1.62 -6.58
C PRO A 123 22.06 -1.37 -5.10
N ARG A 124 22.04 -2.44 -4.30
CA ARG A 124 21.74 -2.37 -2.86
C ARG A 124 22.96 -2.10 -2.00
N ASN A 125 24.15 -2.31 -2.55
CA ASN A 125 25.45 -2.07 -1.93
C ASN A 125 25.86 -0.60 -1.92
N ILE A 126 25.19 0.26 -2.69
CA ILE A 126 25.51 1.68 -2.82
C ILE A 126 24.32 2.50 -2.31
N LYS A 127 24.56 3.40 -1.35
CA LYS A 127 23.55 4.36 -0.93
C LYS A 127 23.14 5.23 -2.12
N SER A 128 21.87 5.11 -2.48
CA SER A 128 21.30 5.92 -3.56
C SER A 128 19.91 6.40 -3.18
N LYS A 129 19.62 7.65 -3.54
CA LYS A 129 18.26 8.22 -3.41
C LYS A 129 17.22 7.36 -4.14
N ALA A 130 17.62 6.64 -5.19
CA ALA A 130 16.73 5.72 -5.88
C ALA A 130 16.34 4.52 -5.00
N ALA A 131 17.30 3.91 -4.28
CA ALA A 131 17.05 2.81 -3.35
C ALA A 131 16.15 3.24 -2.18
N ASP A 132 16.42 4.38 -1.55
CA ASP A 132 15.64 4.86 -0.40
C ASP A 132 14.16 5.07 -0.78
N TYR A 133 13.91 5.77 -1.89
CA TYR A 133 12.55 6.02 -2.36
C TYR A 133 11.87 4.76 -2.90
N TYR A 134 12.63 3.76 -3.38
CA TYR A 134 12.09 2.44 -3.69
C TYR A 134 11.58 1.73 -2.42
N HIS A 135 12.35 1.75 -1.33
CA HIS A 135 11.94 1.15 -0.06
C HIS A 135 10.75 1.86 0.58
N ILE A 136 10.73 3.20 0.59
CA ILE A 136 9.56 3.99 1.03
C ILE A 136 8.31 3.58 0.26
N ARG A 137 8.41 3.53 -1.08
CA ARG A 137 7.31 3.20 -1.98
C ARG A 137 6.79 1.78 -1.78
N SER A 138 7.67 0.80 -1.67
CA SER A 138 7.29 -0.57 -1.35
C SER A 138 6.61 -0.64 0.02
N PHE A 139 7.12 0.09 1.02
CA PHE A 139 6.55 0.08 2.36
C PHE A 139 5.12 0.66 2.41
N ILE A 140 4.87 1.82 1.80
CA ILE A 140 3.54 2.45 1.82
C ILE A 140 2.48 1.60 1.09
N LEU A 141 2.87 0.84 0.07
CA LEU A 141 1.96 -0.06 -0.64
C LEU A 141 1.56 -1.28 0.20
N LYS A 142 2.40 -1.74 1.13
CA LYS A 142 2.13 -2.93 1.94
C LYS A 142 0.84 -2.80 2.76
N TYR A 143 0.58 -1.63 3.33
CA TYR A 143 -0.63 -1.43 4.13
C TYR A 143 -1.88 -1.52 3.24
N GLY A 144 -1.90 -0.77 2.13
CA GLY A 144 -2.99 -0.84 1.17
C GLY A 144 -3.21 -2.26 0.67
N LYS A 145 -2.15 -2.92 0.19
CA LYS A 145 -2.17 -4.33 -0.23
C LYS A 145 -2.83 -5.22 0.82
N ASN A 146 -2.36 -5.17 2.07
CA ASN A 146 -2.87 -6.03 3.13
C ASN A 146 -4.35 -5.77 3.38
N THR A 147 -4.79 -4.51 3.41
CA THR A 147 -6.20 -4.14 3.63
C THR A 147 -7.11 -4.61 2.50
N PHE A 148 -6.67 -4.52 1.24
CA PHE A 148 -7.47 -4.99 0.11
C PHE A 148 -7.48 -6.53 0.04
N VAL A 149 -6.33 -7.19 0.09
CA VAL A 149 -6.21 -8.65 -0.09
C VAL A 149 -6.85 -9.44 1.07
N LYS A 150 -6.67 -8.99 2.32
CA LYS A 150 -7.30 -9.63 3.49
C LYS A 150 -8.67 -9.05 3.83
N GLY A 151 -9.13 -8.09 3.06
CA GLY A 151 -10.42 -7.43 3.24
C GLY A 151 -11.60 -8.26 2.74
N ILE A 152 -12.79 -7.69 2.86
CA ILE A 152 -14.04 -8.31 2.39
C ILE A 152 -14.08 -8.37 0.84
N PHE A 153 -13.35 -7.47 0.18
CA PHE A 153 -13.37 -7.29 -1.27
C PHE A 153 -11.96 -7.44 -1.89
N PRO A 154 -11.36 -8.65 -1.88
CA PRO A 154 -9.99 -8.88 -2.35
C PRO A 154 -9.75 -8.54 -3.83
N TRP A 155 -10.79 -8.63 -4.66
CA TRP A 155 -10.72 -8.27 -6.08
C TRP A 155 -10.54 -6.77 -6.34
N LEU A 156 -10.74 -5.90 -5.33
CA LEU A 156 -10.44 -4.47 -5.44
C LEU A 156 -8.94 -4.17 -5.36
N SER A 157 -8.09 -5.15 -5.05
CA SER A 157 -6.64 -4.97 -5.04
C SER A 157 -6.10 -4.50 -6.41
N ASN A 158 -6.58 -5.06 -7.53
CA ASN A 158 -6.21 -4.61 -8.87
C ASN A 158 -6.59 -3.15 -9.10
N TRP A 159 -7.79 -2.75 -8.64
CA TRP A 159 -8.21 -1.35 -8.71
C TRP A 159 -7.26 -0.46 -7.90
N PHE A 160 -6.90 -0.87 -6.67
CA PHE A 160 -6.01 -0.10 -5.80
C PHE A 160 -4.64 0.18 -6.45
N TYR A 161 -3.96 -0.84 -6.98
CA TYR A 161 -2.64 -0.66 -7.60
C TYR A 161 -2.69 0.24 -8.84
N ASN A 162 -3.70 0.05 -9.69
CA ASN A 162 -3.93 0.90 -10.85
C ASN A 162 -4.27 2.34 -10.43
N PHE A 163 -5.10 2.51 -9.39
CA PHE A 163 -5.55 3.81 -8.91
C PHE A 163 -4.39 4.64 -8.30
N VAL A 164 -3.54 3.99 -7.51
CA VAL A 164 -2.32 4.59 -6.94
C VAL A 164 -1.30 4.93 -8.03
N GLY A 165 -1.31 4.19 -9.14
CA GLY A 165 -0.33 4.33 -10.22
C GLY A 165 0.98 3.61 -9.90
N ALA A 166 0.89 2.55 -9.09
CA ALA A 166 2.02 1.71 -8.72
C ALA A 166 2.34 0.69 -9.81
N SER A 167 1.34 0.06 -10.43
CA SER A 167 1.52 -0.94 -11.48
C SER A 167 0.36 -0.88 -12.47
N LYS A 168 0.51 -1.49 -13.65
CA LYS A 168 -0.58 -1.65 -14.62
C LYS A 168 -1.06 -3.10 -14.60
N ILE A 169 -2.18 -3.33 -13.93
CA ILE A 169 -2.72 -4.68 -13.70
C ILE A 169 -4.04 -4.85 -14.45
N GLY A 170 -4.11 -5.87 -15.29
CA GLY A 170 -5.29 -6.25 -16.06
C GLY A 170 -6.48 -6.71 -15.20
N LYS A 171 -7.63 -6.79 -15.86
CA LYS A 171 -8.83 -7.40 -15.27
C LYS A 171 -8.67 -8.92 -15.25
N GLY A 172 -9.08 -9.57 -14.17
CA GLY A 172 -8.99 -11.03 -14.03
C GLY A 172 -7.61 -11.56 -13.62
N THR A 173 -6.62 -10.68 -13.44
CA THR A 173 -5.29 -11.05 -12.94
C THR A 173 -5.33 -11.28 -11.43
N THR A 174 -4.88 -12.46 -10.99
CA THR A 174 -4.67 -12.75 -9.56
C THR A 174 -3.25 -12.33 -9.18
N ILE A 175 -3.15 -11.53 -8.12
CA ILE A 175 -1.88 -10.98 -7.66
C ILE A 175 -1.32 -11.87 -6.55
N GLU A 176 -0.20 -12.56 -6.85
CA GLU A 176 0.58 -13.29 -5.86
C GLU A 176 1.42 -12.34 -4.98
N GLU A 177 1.72 -12.77 -3.75
CA GLU A 177 2.20 -11.89 -2.68
C GLU A 177 3.57 -11.21 -2.98
N SER A 178 4.40 -11.76 -3.86
CA SER A 178 5.76 -11.26 -4.10
C SER A 178 5.87 -10.19 -5.20
N LEU A 179 4.93 -10.16 -6.16
CA LEU A 179 5.15 -9.43 -7.42
C LEU A 179 4.99 -7.90 -7.28
N VAL A 180 4.06 -7.41 -6.46
CA VAL A 180 3.56 -6.02 -6.56
C VAL A 180 4.46 -4.91 -6.02
N ASN A 181 5.69 -5.22 -5.63
CA ASN A 181 6.66 -4.20 -5.24
C ASN A 181 7.33 -3.55 -6.46
N ASP A 182 7.20 -4.13 -7.65
CA ASP A 182 7.80 -3.61 -8.87
C ASP A 182 6.78 -2.79 -9.70
N LYS A 183 7.25 -1.63 -10.17
CA LYS A 183 6.41 -0.62 -10.81
C LYS A 183 6.08 -0.97 -12.27
N PHE A 184 6.97 -1.69 -12.94
CA PHE A 184 6.86 -1.95 -14.39
C PHE A 184 6.18 -3.27 -14.73
N ILE A 185 5.51 -3.87 -13.75
CA ILE A 185 4.66 -5.04 -13.96
C ILE A 185 3.49 -4.63 -14.85
N THR A 186 3.48 -5.24 -16.03
CA THR A 186 2.38 -5.18 -16.99
C THR A 186 1.88 -6.61 -17.15
N VAL A 187 0.75 -6.93 -16.52
CA VAL A 187 0.15 -8.28 -16.53
C VAL A 187 -1.35 -8.14 -16.71
#